data_AF-A0A925AEC5-F1
#
_entry.id   AF-A0A925AEC5-F1
#
_cell.length_a   1.000
_cell.length_b   1.000
_cell.length_c   1.000
_cell.angle_alpha   90.00
_cell.angle_beta   90.00
_cell.angle_gamma   90.00
#
_symmetry.space_group_name_H-M   'P 1'
#
loop_
_entity.id
_entity.type
_entity.pdbx_description
1 polymer ?
#
loop_
_entity_poly.entity_id
_entity_poly.type
_entity_poly.pdbx_seq_one_letter_code
_entity_poly.pdbx_strand_id
1 'polypeptide(L)'
;SLERSWRDVTASLNLARVAYARKDYSGALHQLQRSDYKDTINNMIAKIYQLKIYYETDEFDLLNSHLASLKNYVRRHTAIGYHRTNYTRIVHYTEQLMALHFNDSKAVAALREKIEGEKILTEKEWFLEMLG
;
A
#
# COMPACT_ATOMS: atom_id res chain seq x y z
N SER A 1 -18.28 -19.18 18.95
CA SER A 1 -16.87 -19.00 19.33
C SER A 1 -16.28 -17.84 18.53
N LEU A 2 -16.24 -16.64 19.12
CA LEU A 2 -15.65 -15.43 18.54
C LEU A 2 -14.13 -15.57 18.34
N GLU A 3 -13.50 -16.48 19.07
CA GLU A 3 -12.05 -16.74 19.03
C GLU A 3 -11.55 -17.35 17.72
N ARG A 4 -12.37 -18.13 16.99
CA ARG A 4 -11.96 -18.71 15.71
C ARG A 4 -11.88 -17.67 14.59
N SER A 5 -12.86 -16.76 14.48
CA SER A 5 -12.85 -15.77 13.39
C SER A 5 -11.74 -14.72 13.53
N TRP A 6 -11.28 -14.44 14.75
CA TRP A 6 -10.16 -13.52 14.99
C TRP A 6 -8.79 -14.13 14.63
N ARG A 7 -8.64 -15.45 14.81
CA ARG A 7 -7.42 -16.18 14.38
C ARG A 7 -7.31 -16.22 12.85
N ASP A 8 -8.42 -16.42 12.14
CA ASP A 8 -8.44 -16.55 10.67
C ASP A 8 -8.10 -15.24 9.93
N VAL A 9 -8.57 -14.08 10.42
CA VAL A 9 -8.29 -12.78 9.78
C VAL A 9 -6.83 -12.35 9.98
N THR A 10 -6.27 -12.56 11.18
CA THR A 10 -4.85 -12.27 11.46
C THR A 10 -3.93 -13.21 10.68
N ALA A 11 -4.34 -14.48 10.53
CA ALA A 11 -3.61 -15.44 9.71
C ALA A 11 -3.58 -15.03 8.23
N SER A 12 -4.70 -14.56 7.67
CA SER A 12 -4.80 -14.20 6.25
C SER A 12 -3.88 -13.03 5.87
N LEU A 13 -3.82 -11.97 6.69
CA LEU A 13 -2.90 -10.85 6.43
C LEU A 13 -1.43 -11.28 6.52
N ASN A 14 -1.06 -12.06 7.53
CA ASN A 14 0.31 -12.56 7.66
C ASN A 14 0.69 -13.49 6.51
N LEU A 15 -0.22 -14.36 6.06
CA LEU A 15 -0.01 -15.19 4.88
C LEU A 15 0.16 -14.36 3.61
N ALA A 16 -0.62 -13.29 3.44
CA ALA A 16 -0.45 -12.35 2.34
C ALA A 16 0.94 -11.70 2.35
N ARG A 17 1.44 -11.29 3.53
CA ARG A 17 2.78 -10.73 3.69
C ARG A 17 3.87 -11.71 3.28
N VAL A 18 3.75 -12.96 3.72
CA VAL A 18 4.70 -14.03 3.36
C VAL A 18 4.66 -14.32 1.86
N ALA A 19 3.47 -14.39 1.26
CA ALA A 19 3.32 -14.61 -0.18
C ALA A 19 3.90 -13.44 -0.98
N TYR A 20 3.61 -12.20 -0.59
CA TYR A 20 4.17 -10.99 -1.19
C TYR A 20 5.71 -10.97 -1.11
N ALA A 21 6.29 -11.29 0.06
CA ALA A 21 7.74 -11.37 0.22
C ALA A 21 8.40 -12.44 -0.66
N ARG A 22 7.65 -13.49 -1.04
CA ARG A 22 8.07 -14.53 -1.99
C ARG A 22 7.80 -14.17 -3.46
N LYS A 23 7.27 -12.97 -3.73
CA LYS A 23 6.77 -12.52 -5.04
C LYS A 23 5.64 -13.40 -5.59
N ASP A 24 4.96 -14.16 -4.73
CA ASP A 24 3.71 -14.83 -5.08
C ASP A 24 2.56 -13.82 -4.95
N TYR A 25 2.49 -12.91 -5.93
CA TYR A 25 1.48 -11.85 -5.95
C TYR A 25 0.05 -12.39 -6.07
N SER A 26 -0.13 -13.48 -6.82
CA SER A 26 -1.44 -14.13 -6.97
C SER A 26 -1.94 -14.70 -5.64
N GLY A 27 -1.08 -15.43 -4.92
CA GLY A 27 -1.37 -15.95 -3.59
C GLY A 27 -1.58 -14.84 -2.58
N ALA A 28 -0.78 -13.78 -2.63
CA ALA A 28 -0.94 -12.61 -1.78
C ALA A 28 -2.32 -11.96 -1.98
N LEU A 29 -2.71 -11.66 -3.23
CA LEU A 29 -4.02 -11.08 -3.54
C LEU A 29 -5.19 -11.97 -3.08
N HIS A 30 -5.09 -13.28 -3.30
CA HIS A 30 -6.11 -14.23 -2.83
C HIS A 30 -6.26 -14.20 -1.30
N GLN A 31 -5.17 -14.11 -0.54
CA GLN A 31 -5.23 -13.98 0.92
C GLN A 31 -5.82 -12.62 1.36
N LEU A 32 -5.45 -11.52 0.68
CA LEU A 32 -5.94 -10.16 0.99
C LEU A 32 -7.45 -10.01 0.76
N GLN A 33 -8.02 -10.74 -0.21
CA GLN A 33 -9.45 -10.72 -0.53
C GLN A 33 -10.31 -11.50 0.48
N ARG A 34 -9.75 -12.47 1.20
CA ARG A 34 -10.49 -13.39 2.09
C ARG A 34 -10.73 -12.85 3.49
N SER A 35 -10.03 -11.81 3.87
CA SER A 35 -10.06 -11.24 5.21
C SER A 35 -11.18 -10.24 5.39
N ASP A 36 -12.15 -10.59 6.23
CA ASP A 36 -13.12 -9.65 6.80
C ASP A 36 -12.41 -8.76 7.83
N TYR A 37 -11.73 -7.73 7.35
CA TYR A 37 -10.99 -6.79 8.18
C TYR A 37 -11.95 -5.91 9.00
N LYS A 38 -12.37 -6.40 10.16
CA LYS A 38 -13.12 -5.62 11.16
C LYS A 38 -12.28 -4.52 11.79
N ASP A 39 -10.95 -4.65 11.73
CA ASP A 39 -9.99 -3.66 12.19
C ASP A 39 -9.55 -2.73 11.04
N THR A 40 -9.74 -1.42 11.23
CA THR A 40 -9.41 -0.36 10.27
C THR A 40 -7.94 -0.35 9.86
N ILE A 41 -7.02 -0.66 10.78
CA ILE A 41 -5.58 -0.65 10.50
C ILE A 41 -5.22 -1.85 9.63
N ASN A 42 -5.69 -3.05 9.96
CA ASN A 42 -5.47 -4.25 9.15
C ASN A 42 -6.05 -4.10 7.74
N ASN A 43 -7.25 -3.51 7.63
CA ASN A 43 -7.86 -3.20 6.34
C ASN A 43 -6.94 -2.30 5.49
N MET A 44 -6.36 -1.28 6.12
CA MET A 44 -5.54 -0.33 5.38
C MET A 44 -4.19 -0.92 4.99
N ILE A 45 -3.55 -1.71 5.86
CA ILE A 45 -2.34 -2.47 5.53
C ILE A 45 -2.59 -3.38 4.32
N ALA A 46 -3.73 -4.06 4.29
CA ALA A 46 -4.09 -4.92 3.17
C ALA A 46 -4.20 -4.14 1.85
N LYS A 47 -4.84 -2.96 1.90
CA LYS A 47 -4.91 -2.05 0.76
C LYS A 47 -3.53 -1.57 0.32
N ILE A 48 -2.58 -1.39 1.24
CA ILE A 48 -1.20 -1.04 0.86
C ILE A 48 -0.51 -2.22 0.16
N TYR A 49 -0.69 -3.46 0.60
CA TYR A 49 -0.15 -4.60 -0.16
C TYR A 49 -0.77 -4.73 -1.56
N GLN A 50 -2.08 -4.53 -1.70
CA GLN A 50 -2.74 -4.52 -3.02
C GLN A 50 -2.14 -3.44 -3.93
N LEU A 51 -1.91 -2.23 -3.40
CA LEU A 51 -1.27 -1.14 -4.12
C LEU A 51 0.13 -1.53 -4.63
N LYS A 52 0.97 -2.07 -3.74
CA LYS A 52 2.34 -2.46 -4.09
C LYS A 52 2.37 -3.55 -5.14
N ILE A 53 1.47 -4.55 -4.99
CA ILE A 53 1.30 -5.62 -5.98
C ILE A 53 0.91 -5.05 -7.33
N TYR A 54 -0.14 -4.21 -7.41
CA TYR A 54 -0.58 -3.66 -8.69
C TYR A 54 0.49 -2.79 -9.36
N TYR A 55 1.30 -2.07 -8.57
CA TYR A 55 2.43 -1.34 -9.11
C TYR A 55 3.52 -2.28 -9.65
N GLU A 56 3.95 -3.27 -8.87
CA GLU A 56 5.02 -4.21 -9.24
C GLU A 56 4.65 -5.17 -10.37
N THR A 57 3.36 -5.35 -10.65
CA THR A 57 2.85 -6.16 -11.77
C THR A 57 2.39 -5.32 -12.96
N ASP A 58 2.67 -4.01 -12.99
CA ASP A 58 2.28 -3.08 -14.06
C ASP A 58 0.76 -3.01 -14.33
N GLU A 59 -0.07 -3.34 -13.33
CA GLU A 59 -1.54 -3.32 -13.41
C GLU A 59 -2.09 -1.92 -13.11
N PHE A 60 -1.68 -0.92 -13.91
CA PHE A 60 -1.90 0.50 -13.61
C PHE A 60 -3.38 0.93 -13.64
N ASP A 61 -4.22 0.29 -14.44
CA ASP A 61 -5.66 0.57 -14.46
C ASP A 61 -6.34 0.14 -13.14
N LEU A 62 -5.94 -1.03 -12.62
CA LEU A 62 -6.38 -1.51 -11.31
C LEU A 62 -5.82 -0.63 -10.20
N LEU A 63 -4.56 -0.23 -10.31
CA LEU A 63 -3.92 0.67 -9.35
C LEU A 63 -4.62 2.03 -9.28
N ASN A 64 -4.95 2.65 -10.42
CA ASN A 64 -5.69 3.91 -10.47
C ASN A 64 -7.04 3.81 -9.76
N SER A 65 -7.81 2.75 -10.07
CA SER A 65 -9.10 2.48 -9.43
C SER A 65 -8.96 2.26 -7.92
N HIS A 66 -7.91 1.55 -7.52
CA HIS A 66 -7.58 1.28 -6.12
C HIS A 66 -7.18 2.53 -5.36
N LEU A 67 -6.34 3.40 -5.93
CA LEU A 67 -5.93 4.68 -5.34
C LEU A 67 -7.13 5.60 -5.11
N ALA A 68 -8.06 5.69 -6.08
CA ALA A 68 -9.29 6.46 -5.92
C ALA A 68 -10.16 5.95 -4.75
N SER A 69 -10.26 4.62 -4.61
CA SER A 69 -10.95 3.98 -3.49
C SER A 69 -10.25 4.24 -2.15
N LEU A 70 -8.92 4.13 -2.12
CA LEU A 70 -8.10 4.33 -0.93
C LEU A 70 -8.15 5.79 -0.45
N LYS A 71 -8.12 6.77 -1.36
CA LYS A 71 -8.35 8.20 -1.03
C LYS A 71 -9.67 8.42 -0.32
N ASN A 72 -10.75 7.85 -0.87
CA ASN A 72 -12.08 7.96 -0.27
C ASN A 72 -12.16 7.28 1.10
N TYR A 73 -11.51 6.13 1.25
CA TYR A 73 -11.44 5.42 2.52
C TYR A 73 -10.70 6.23 3.59
N VAL A 74 -9.50 6.75 3.29
CA VAL A 74 -8.71 7.59 4.21
C VAL A 74 -9.45 8.88 4.58
N ARG A 75 -10.17 9.49 3.63
CA ARG A 75 -10.97 10.69 3.89
C ARG A 75 -12.09 10.46 4.93
N ARG A 76 -12.74 9.29 4.88
CA ARG A 76 -13.86 8.95 5.78
C ARG A 76 -13.42 8.56 7.20
N HIS A 77 -12.18 8.07 7.37
CA HIS A 77 -11.67 7.62 8.66
C HIS A 77 -10.77 8.69 9.29
N THR A 78 -11.36 9.68 9.95
CA THR A 78 -10.65 10.82 10.55
C THR A 78 -10.01 10.51 11.90
N ALA A 79 -10.51 9.50 12.62
CA ALA A 79 -10.07 9.15 13.98
C ALA A 79 -8.76 8.33 14.06
N ILE A 80 -8.02 8.18 12.96
CA ILE A 80 -6.84 7.29 12.88
C ILE A 80 -5.50 8.01 13.13
N GLY A 81 -5.52 9.26 13.58
CA GLY A 81 -4.32 10.01 13.97
C GLY A 81 -3.26 10.06 12.86
N TYR A 82 -1.99 9.75 13.19
CA TYR A 82 -0.87 9.81 12.26
C TYR A 82 -1.00 8.85 11.06
N HIS A 83 -1.80 7.79 11.18
CA HIS A 83 -2.05 6.86 10.08
C HIS A 83 -2.71 7.56 8.90
N ARG A 84 -3.57 8.56 9.14
CA ARG A 84 -4.20 9.33 8.06
C ARG A 84 -3.14 10.03 7.22
N THR A 85 -2.18 10.67 7.87
CA THR A 85 -1.05 11.33 7.20
C THR A 85 -0.22 10.32 6.42
N ASN A 86 0.09 9.17 7.03
CA ASN A 86 0.85 8.09 6.40
C ASN A 86 0.18 7.62 5.09
N TYR A 87 -1.08 7.22 5.15
CA TYR A 87 -1.77 6.66 3.99
C TYR A 87 -2.07 7.71 2.91
N THR A 88 -2.30 8.98 3.31
CA THR A 88 -2.40 10.08 2.35
C THR A 88 -1.10 10.27 1.59
N ARG A 89 0.06 10.16 2.27
CA ARG A 89 1.38 10.25 1.64
C ARG A 89 1.65 9.06 0.74
N ILE A 90 1.34 7.83 1.17
CA ILE A 90 1.51 6.64 0.33
C ILE A 90 0.74 6.81 -0.98
N VAL A 91 -0.52 7.23 -0.93
CA VAL A 91 -1.29 7.51 -2.14
C VAL A 91 -0.62 8.60 -3.00
N HIS A 92 -0.25 9.73 -2.39
CA HIS A 92 0.36 10.84 -3.10
C HIS A 92 1.69 10.48 -3.79
N TYR A 93 2.56 9.72 -3.12
CA TYR A 93 3.83 9.29 -3.70
C TYR A 93 3.64 8.19 -4.73
N THR A 94 2.63 7.34 -4.61
CA THR A 94 2.29 6.36 -5.66
C THR A 94 1.85 7.06 -6.95
N GLU A 95 1.03 8.11 -6.84
CA GLU A 95 0.61 8.90 -8.01
C GLU A 95 1.78 9.64 -8.66
N GLN A 96 2.70 10.18 -7.87
CA GLN A 96 3.94 10.79 -8.41
C GLN A 96 4.82 9.75 -9.09
N LEU A 97 4.93 8.55 -8.52
CA LEU A 97 5.72 7.46 -9.07
C LEU A 97 5.15 6.98 -10.41
N MET A 98 3.82 6.81 -10.51
CA MET A 98 3.13 6.44 -11.76
C MET A 98 3.28 7.50 -12.86
N ALA A 99 3.40 8.78 -12.49
CA ALA A 99 3.58 9.88 -13.43
C ALA A 99 5.07 10.17 -13.74
N LEU A 100 6.01 9.45 -13.11
CA LEU A 100 7.43 9.73 -13.22
C LEU A 100 7.98 9.23 -14.55
N HIS A 101 8.70 10.11 -15.26
CA HIS A 101 9.53 9.72 -16.39
C HIS A 101 10.91 9.30 -15.88
N PHE A 102 11.16 8.00 -15.80
CA PHE A 102 12.41 7.45 -15.26
C PHE A 102 13.68 7.84 -16.03
N ASN A 103 13.55 8.31 -17.28
CA ASN A 103 14.67 8.85 -18.05
C ASN A 103 15.07 10.28 -17.64
N ASP A 104 14.26 10.97 -16.85
CA ASP A 104 14.58 12.28 -16.27
C ASP A 104 15.22 12.08 -14.89
N SER A 105 16.55 11.99 -14.87
CA SER A 105 17.32 11.80 -13.64
C SER A 105 17.12 12.93 -12.62
N LYS A 106 16.79 14.14 -13.05
CA LYS A 106 16.49 15.26 -12.14
C LYS A 106 15.14 15.05 -11.47
N ALA A 107 14.12 14.64 -12.23
CA ALA A 107 12.82 14.32 -11.66
C ALA A 107 12.89 13.14 -10.67
N VAL A 108 13.65 12.09 -11.01
CA VAL A 108 13.89 10.94 -10.12
C VAL A 108 14.58 11.40 -8.82
N ALA A 109 15.66 12.18 -8.92
CA ALA A 109 16.38 12.70 -7.75
C ALA A 109 15.50 13.60 -6.86
N ALA A 110 14.70 14.48 -7.47
CA ALA A 110 13.79 15.36 -6.74
C ALA A 110 12.68 14.57 -6.01
N LEU A 111 12.16 13.50 -6.62
CA LEU A 111 11.18 12.65 -5.96
C LEU A 111 11.82 11.86 -4.79
N ARG A 112 13.04 11.35 -4.99
CA ARG A 112 13.82 10.67 -3.93
C ARG A 112 14.03 11.57 -2.72
N GLU A 113 14.50 12.81 -2.92
CA GLU A 113 14.73 13.76 -1.83
C GLU A 113 13.45 14.04 -1.02
N LYS A 114 12.32 14.22 -1.72
CA LYS A 114 11.01 14.39 -1.06
C LYS A 114 10.67 13.18 -0.18
N ILE A 115 10.80 11.96 -0.71
CA ILE A 115 10.50 10.71 0.02
C ILE A 115 11.43 10.54 1.23
N GLU A 116 12.72 10.83 1.08
CA GLU A 116 13.71 10.76 2.17
C GLU A 116 13.36 11.75 3.29
N GLY A 117 12.93 12.97 2.93
CA GLY A 117 12.51 14.02 3.86
C GLY A 117 11.22 13.72 4.63
N GLU A 118 10.45 12.69 4.27
CA GLU A 118 9.18 12.41 4.92
C GLU A 118 9.33 11.80 6.31
N LYS A 119 8.76 12.45 7.32
CA LYS A 119 8.78 11.96 8.72
C LYS A 119 7.75 10.87 9.00
N ILE A 120 6.65 10.83 8.24
CA ILE A 120 5.56 9.86 8.44
C ILE A 120 5.24 9.25 7.08
N LEU A 121 6.00 8.21 6.72
CA LEU A 121 5.83 7.40 5.52
C LEU A 121 6.38 5.99 5.81
N THR A 122 5.49 5.03 6.06
CA THR A 122 5.85 3.66 6.46
C THR A 122 6.46 2.88 5.31
N GLU A 123 6.03 3.14 4.07
CA GLU A 123 6.54 2.47 2.87
C GLU A 123 7.72 3.22 2.23
N LYS A 124 8.47 4.02 3.02
CA LYS A 124 9.59 4.83 2.49
C LYS A 124 10.60 3.98 1.73
N GLU A 125 11.04 2.88 2.34
CA GLU A 125 12.01 1.95 1.74
C GLU A 125 11.52 1.39 0.40
N TRP A 126 10.25 1.00 0.33
CA TRP A 126 9.65 0.50 -0.90
C TRP A 126 9.62 1.56 -2.00
N PHE A 127 9.23 2.80 -1.69
CA PHE A 127 9.27 3.88 -2.68
C PHE A 127 10.69 4.15 -3.19
N LEU A 128 11.69 4.10 -2.31
CA LEU A 128 13.09 4.29 -2.71
C LEU A 128 13.61 3.15 -3.57
N GLU A 129 13.17 1.91 -3.32
CA GLU A 129 13.47 0.74 -4.17
C GLU A 129 12.86 0.90 -5.56
N MET A 130 11.61 1.39 -5.66
CA MET A 130 10.95 1.60 -6.95
C MET A 130 11.60 2.71 -7.81
N LEU A 131 12.40 3.59 -7.20
CA LEU A 131 13.12 4.66 -7.89
C LEU A 131 14.50 4.23 -8.44
N GLY A 132 14.93 2.99 -8.17
CA GLY A 132 16.22 2.44 -8.62
C GLY A 132 17.40 2.73 -7.69
#